data_AF-A0A0P0F564-F1
#
_entry.id   AF-A0A0P0F564-F1
#
_cell.length_a   1.000
_cell.length_b   1.000
_cell.length_c   1.000
_cell.angle_alpha   90.00
_cell.angle_beta   90.00
_cell.angle_gamma   90.00
#
_symmetry.space_group_name_H-M   'P 1'
#
loop_
_entity.id
_entity.type
_entity.pdbx_description
1 polymer ?
#
loop_
_entity_poly.entity_id
_entity_poly.type
_entity_poly.pdbx_seq_one_letter_code
_entity_poly.pdbx_strand_id
1 'polypeptide(L)'
;MIYNFLFPTKPNTTKVSLFLLAARIIFGILLMNHGIQKWSNFQELSTAFPDPIGLGSSISLGLAIFGELVCSMGFIVGFLYRLAMIPMIFTMVVAFFVIHANDVFAVKELAFIYLVVFVLMYIAGPGKFSIDYFIGSKLAHNKRK
;
A
#
# COMPACT_ATOMS: atom_id res chain seq x y z
N MET A 1 5.77 -21.67 -5.07
CA MET A 1 4.55 -20.85 -5.08
C MET A 1 4.79 -19.46 -4.48
N ILE A 2 5.32 -19.35 -3.25
CA ILE A 2 5.61 -18.07 -2.57
C ILE A 2 6.57 -17.15 -3.35
N TYR A 3 7.66 -17.66 -3.91
CA TYR A 3 8.61 -16.85 -4.67
C TYR A 3 8.00 -16.15 -5.89
N ASN A 4 7.13 -16.84 -6.64
CA ASN A 4 6.49 -16.24 -7.82
C ASN A 4 5.40 -15.22 -7.43
N PHE A 5 4.85 -15.35 -6.21
CA PHE A 5 3.89 -14.42 -5.65
C PHE A 5 4.59 -13.12 -5.21
N LEU A 6 5.68 -13.23 -4.45
CA LEU A 6 6.48 -12.08 -3.99
C LEU A 6 7.27 -11.43 -5.13
N PHE A 7 7.80 -12.22 -6.06
CA PHE A 7 8.67 -11.76 -7.15
C PHE A 7 8.12 -12.26 -8.51
N PRO A 8 7.08 -11.61 -9.04
CA PRO A 8 6.49 -12.01 -10.32
C PRO A 8 7.47 -11.79 -11.46
N THR A 9 7.76 -12.84 -12.23
CA THR A 9 8.72 -12.82 -13.35
C THR A 9 8.07 -12.77 -14.73
N LYS A 10 6.74 -12.93 -14.80
CA LYS A 10 6.03 -12.84 -16.09
C LYS A 10 5.95 -11.37 -16.55
N PRO A 11 6.57 -11.02 -17.69
CA PRO A 11 6.61 -9.64 -18.14
C PRO A 11 5.25 -9.18 -18.71
N ASN A 12 4.73 -8.07 -18.21
CA ASN A 12 3.69 -7.31 -18.91
C ASN A 12 4.28 -6.54 -20.11
N THR A 13 3.46 -5.99 -21.00
CA THR A 13 3.98 -5.08 -22.03
C THR A 13 4.64 -3.85 -21.37
N THR A 14 5.59 -3.21 -22.07
CA THR A 14 6.30 -2.04 -21.53
C THR A 14 5.33 -0.89 -21.23
N LYS A 15 4.32 -0.70 -22.08
CA LYS A 15 3.27 0.32 -21.89
C LYS A 15 2.47 0.08 -20.59
N VAL A 16 2.01 -1.15 -20.37
CA VAL A 16 1.30 -1.51 -19.12
C VAL A 16 2.20 -1.33 -17.90
N SER A 17 3.47 -1.69 -18.01
CA SER A 17 4.41 -1.53 -16.89
C SER A 17 4.66 -0.06 -16.55
N LEU A 18 4.70 0.82 -17.56
CA LEU A 18 4.84 2.26 -17.36
C LEU A 18 3.58 2.85 -16.71
N PHE A 19 2.39 2.42 -17.15
CA PHE A 19 1.13 2.79 -16.53
C PHE A 19 1.08 2.39 -15.04
N LEU A 20 1.47 1.15 -14.72
CA LEU A 20 1.54 0.67 -13.34
C LEU A 20 2.57 1.44 -12.50
N LEU A 21 3.70 1.85 -13.08
CA LEU A 21 4.67 2.71 -12.39
C LEU A 21 4.07 4.10 -12.10
N ALA A 22 3.42 4.72 -13.08
CA ALA A 22 2.78 6.02 -12.90
C ALA A 22 1.69 5.94 -11.81
N ALA A 23 0.84 4.91 -11.85
CA ALA A 23 -0.17 4.67 -10.82
C ALA A 23 0.46 4.48 -9.44
N ARG A 24 1.56 3.73 -9.33
CA ARG A 24 2.28 3.54 -8.06
C ARG A 24 2.80 4.86 -7.50
N ILE A 25 3.41 5.70 -8.33
CA ILE A 25 3.93 7.00 -7.91
C ILE A 25 2.78 7.91 -7.46
N ILE A 26 1.73 8.05 -8.26
CA ILE A 26 0.62 8.97 -7.97
C ILE A 26 -0.10 8.55 -6.69
N PHE A 27 -0.68 7.34 -6.65
CA PHE A 27 -1.46 6.90 -5.50
C PHE A 27 -0.59 6.62 -4.27
N GLY A 28 0.68 6.24 -4.47
CA GLY A 28 1.64 6.09 -3.39
C GLY A 28 1.95 7.42 -2.71
N ILE A 29 2.25 8.47 -3.47
CA ILE A 29 2.52 9.81 -2.90
C ILE A 29 1.26 10.35 -2.21
N LEU A 30 0.09 10.19 -2.83
CA LEU A 30 -1.17 10.64 -2.26
C LEU A 30 -1.46 9.98 -0.90
N LEU A 31 -1.29 8.66 -0.78
CA LEU A 31 -1.44 7.98 0.51
C LEU A 31 -0.33 8.36 1.50
N MET A 32 0.91 8.48 1.01
CA MET A 32 2.07 8.86 1.82
C MET A 32 1.90 10.21 2.49
N ASN A 33 1.20 11.15 1.85
CA ASN A 33 0.88 12.44 2.44
C ASN A 33 0.04 12.31 3.72
N HIS A 34 -0.93 11.38 3.75
CA HIS A 34 -1.70 11.08 4.97
C HIS A 34 -0.80 10.52 6.08
N GLY A 35 0.13 9.63 5.72
CA GLY A 35 1.12 9.09 6.64
C GLY A 35 2.07 10.15 7.21
N ILE A 36 2.55 11.09 6.37
CA ILE A 36 3.39 12.23 6.78
C ILE A 36 2.61 13.12 7.75
N GLN A 37 1.36 13.45 7.45
CA GLN A 37 0.53 14.26 8.36
C GLN A 37 0.34 13.59 9.72
N LYS A 38 0.10 12.27 9.74
CA LYS A 38 -0.01 11.49 10.98
C LYS A 38 1.30 11.46 11.77
N TRP A 39 2.43 11.29 11.08
CA TRP A 39 3.76 11.31 11.71
C TRP A 39 4.09 12.67 12.32
N SER A 40 3.87 13.75 11.57
CA SER A 40 4.17 15.11 12.03
C SER A 40 3.33 15.54 13.23
N ASN A 41 2.09 15.03 13.34
CA ASN A 41 1.18 15.34 14.45
C ASN A 41 1.07 14.19 15.47
N PHE A 42 2.08 13.32 15.55
CA PHE A 42 2.01 12.10 16.35
C PHE A 42 1.70 12.39 17.83
N GLN A 43 2.36 13.40 18.41
CA GLN A 43 2.23 13.72 19.83
C GLN A 43 0.77 14.07 20.19
N GLU A 44 0.11 14.87 19.36
CA GLU A 44 -1.27 15.29 19.56
C GLU A 44 -2.26 14.15 19.28
N LEU A 45 -2.09 13.47 18.14
CA LEU A 45 -3.00 12.42 17.70
C LEU A 45 -2.91 11.16 18.57
N SER A 46 -1.74 10.85 19.14
CA SER A 46 -1.52 9.61 19.89
C SER A 46 -2.42 9.43 21.11
N THR A 47 -3.05 10.50 21.60
CA THR A 47 -3.96 10.46 22.76
C THR A 47 -5.41 10.14 22.39
N ALA A 48 -5.83 10.40 21.15
CA ALA A 48 -7.22 10.36 20.73
C ALA A 48 -7.44 9.68 19.36
N PHE A 49 -6.41 9.07 18.79
CA PHE A 49 -6.51 8.36 17.53
C PHE A 49 -7.45 7.16 17.66
N PRO A 50 -8.33 6.91 16.67
CA PRO A 50 -9.23 5.78 16.73
C PRO A 50 -8.50 4.45 16.87
N ASP A 51 -9.00 3.61 17.78
CA ASP A 51 -8.42 2.30 18.07
C ASP A 51 -9.44 1.17 17.86
N PRO A 52 -9.69 0.78 16.60
CA PRO A 52 -10.73 -0.20 16.28
C PRO A 52 -10.36 -1.64 16.68
N ILE A 53 -9.08 -1.92 16.97
CA ILE A 53 -8.58 -3.26 17.32
C ILE A 53 -8.36 -3.39 18.83
N GLY A 54 -8.43 -2.30 19.60
CA GLY A 54 -8.26 -2.32 21.04
C GLY A 54 -6.80 -2.44 21.48
N LEU A 55 -5.84 -1.96 20.68
CA LEU A 55 -4.41 -2.01 20.97
C LEU A 55 -3.87 -0.74 21.68
N GLY A 56 -4.70 0.29 21.81
CA GLY A 56 -4.37 1.63 22.26
C GLY A 56 -4.18 2.61 21.10
N SER A 57 -4.60 3.85 21.32
CA SER A 57 -4.56 4.96 20.35
C SER A 57 -3.15 5.16 19.75
N SER A 58 -2.09 5.21 20.57
CA SER A 58 -0.72 5.40 20.08
C SER A 58 -0.23 4.26 19.18
N ILE A 59 -0.60 3.02 19.49
CA ILE A 59 -0.21 1.84 18.70
C ILE A 59 -0.99 1.84 17.38
N SER A 60 -2.30 2.10 17.43
CA SER A 60 -3.14 2.20 16.24
C SER A 60 -2.70 3.32 15.30
N LEU A 61 -2.27 4.47 15.85
CA LEU A 61 -1.65 5.55 15.06
C LEU A 61 -0.31 5.10 14.43
N GLY A 62 0.54 4.41 15.19
CA GLY A 62 1.80 3.87 14.68
C GLY A 62 1.59 2.88 13.53
N LEU A 63 0.59 1.99 13.64
CA LEU A 63 0.21 1.06 12.57
C LEU A 63 -0.34 1.78 11.34
N ALA A 64 -1.16 2.82 11.53
CA ALA A 64 -1.66 3.65 10.44
C ALA A 64 -0.52 4.36 9.72
N ILE A 65 0.46 4.92 10.44
CA ILE A 65 1.64 5.54 9.83
C ILE A 65 2.48 4.50 9.10
N PHE A 66 2.71 3.32 9.67
CA PHE A 66 3.44 2.26 8.98
C PHE A 66 2.75 1.89 7.65
N GLY A 67 1.43 1.69 7.66
CA GLY A 67 0.66 1.35 6.47
C GLY A 67 0.59 2.46 5.43
N GLU A 68 0.51 3.72 5.85
CA GLU A 68 0.32 4.84 4.93
C GLU A 68 1.63 5.50 4.48
N LEU A 69 2.68 5.46 5.29
CA LEU A 69 3.97 6.08 4.98
C LEU A 69 4.98 5.03 4.48
N VAL A 70 5.38 4.11 5.35
CA VAL A 70 6.45 3.15 5.07
C VAL A 70 6.05 2.18 3.96
N CYS A 71 4.84 1.62 4.05
CA CYS A 71 4.33 0.73 3.01
C CYS A 71 4.06 1.44 1.69
N SER A 72 3.65 2.71 1.70
CA SER A 72 3.53 3.52 0.47
C SER A 72 4.88 3.71 -0.22
N MET A 73 5.98 3.91 0.52
CA MET A 73 7.32 3.95 -0.07
C MET A 73 7.68 2.62 -0.73
N GLY A 74 7.41 1.50 -0.05
CA GLY A 74 7.59 0.15 -0.61
C GLY A 74 6.75 -0.09 -1.87
N PHE A 75 5.50 0.39 -1.88
CA PHE A 75 4.59 0.35 -3.02
C PHE A 75 5.12 1.15 -4.21
N ILE A 76 5.58 2.40 -4.00
CA ILE A 76 6.15 3.25 -5.06
C ILE A 76 7.34 2.56 -5.71
N VAL A 77 8.29 2.11 -4.90
CA VAL A 77 9.52 1.46 -5.36
C VAL A 77 9.21 0.08 -5.98
N GLY A 78 8.12 -0.56 -5.55
CA GLY A 78 7.77 -1.93 -5.93
C GLY A 78 8.73 -2.94 -5.29
N PHE A 79 9.03 -2.74 -4.01
CA PHE A 79 9.80 -3.67 -3.18
C PHE A 79 8.88 -4.33 -2.16
N LEU A 80 8.90 -5.66 -2.10
CA LEU A 80 7.94 -6.46 -1.35
C LEU A 80 6.50 -6.00 -1.60
N TYR A 81 6.20 -5.66 -2.86
CA TYR A 81 5.03 -4.92 -3.30
C TYR A 81 3.73 -5.50 -2.73
N ARG A 82 3.53 -6.81 -2.88
CA ARG A 82 2.31 -7.48 -2.37
C ARG A 82 2.24 -7.43 -0.85
N LEU A 83 3.36 -7.50 -0.15
CA LEU A 83 3.35 -7.40 1.32
C LEU A 83 3.10 -5.97 1.78
N ALA A 84 3.73 -4.98 1.15
CA ALA A 84 3.54 -3.56 1.45
C ALA A 84 2.07 -3.13 1.24
N MET A 85 1.41 -3.66 0.22
CA MET A 85 0.00 -3.34 -0.04
C MET A 85 -0.98 -3.90 0.99
N ILE A 86 -0.62 -4.96 1.74
CA ILE A 86 -1.53 -5.54 2.73
C ILE A 86 -1.88 -4.52 3.82
N PRO A 87 -0.90 -3.89 4.51
CA PRO A 87 -1.18 -2.78 5.43
C PRO A 87 -1.92 -1.61 4.78
N MET A 88 -1.57 -1.21 3.55
CA MET A 88 -2.24 -0.11 2.85
C MET A 88 -3.73 -0.39 2.58
N ILE A 89 -4.06 -1.60 2.13
CA ILE A 89 -5.46 -2.01 1.92
C ILE A 89 -6.17 -2.09 3.26
N PHE A 90 -5.52 -2.67 4.27
CA PHE A 90 -6.08 -2.82 5.60
C PHE A 90 -6.46 -1.47 6.23
N THR A 91 -5.60 -0.46 6.15
CA THR A 91 -5.91 0.88 6.68
C THR A 91 -7.11 1.50 5.97
N MET A 92 -7.25 1.33 4.66
CA MET A 92 -8.42 1.84 3.91
C MET A 92 -9.71 1.08 4.23
N VAL A 93 -9.64 -0.25 4.43
CA VAL A 93 -10.78 -1.05 4.89
C VAL A 93 -11.24 -0.56 6.25
N VAL A 94 -10.33 -0.39 7.20
CA VAL A 94 -10.64 0.11 8.54
C VAL A 94 -11.22 1.52 8.48
N ALA A 95 -10.61 2.41 7.70
CA ALA A 95 -11.10 3.77 7.52
C ALA A 95 -12.54 3.80 6.98
N PHE A 96 -12.83 3.03 5.92
CA PHE A 96 -14.14 3.04 5.27
C PHE A 96 -15.23 2.34 6.08
N PHE A 97 -14.96 1.11 6.56
CA PHE A 97 -15.97 0.25 7.18
C PHE A 97 -16.10 0.41 8.68
N VAL A 98 -15.06 0.90 9.37
CA VAL A 98 -15.04 0.97 10.83
C VAL A 98 -15.09 2.41 11.31
N ILE A 99 -14.11 3.24 10.89
CA ILE A 99 -14.02 4.63 11.36
C ILE A 99 -15.19 5.46 10.82
N HIS A 100 -15.46 5.35 9.52
CA HIS A 100 -16.54 6.08 8.84
C HIS A 100 -17.80 5.22 8.62
N ALA A 101 -18.02 4.20 9.45
CA ALA A 101 -19.14 3.25 9.28
C ALA A 101 -20.49 3.97 9.18
N ASN A 102 -20.73 4.92 10.09
CA ASN A 102 -21.99 5.66 10.23
C ASN A 102 -22.05 6.95 9.40
N ASP A 103 -20.95 7.33 8.73
CA ASP A 103 -20.91 8.54 7.93
C ASP A 103 -21.58 8.33 6.56
N VAL A 104 -22.12 9.42 6.03
CA VAL A 104 -22.65 9.45 4.66
C VAL A 104 -21.55 9.13 3.65
N PHE A 105 -21.91 8.51 2.52
CA PHE A 105 -20.94 8.02 1.54
C PHE A 105 -19.95 9.10 1.08
N ALA A 106 -20.41 10.34 0.88
CA ALA A 106 -19.57 11.46 0.45
C ALA A 106 -18.35 11.73 1.38
N VAL A 107 -18.45 11.41 2.67
CA VAL A 107 -17.34 11.60 3.63
C VAL A 107 -16.30 10.49 3.49
N LYS A 108 -16.73 9.27 3.16
CA LYS A 108 -15.87 8.07 3.06
C LYS A 108 -15.53 7.64 1.64
N GLU A 109 -16.05 8.34 0.64
CA GLU A 109 -15.82 8.06 -0.78
C GLU A 109 -14.33 8.01 -1.11
N LEU A 110 -13.53 8.92 -0.55
CA LEU A 110 -12.09 8.95 -0.79
C LEU A 110 -11.39 7.67 -0.29
N ALA A 111 -11.72 7.20 0.91
CA ALA A 111 -11.19 5.94 1.45
C ALA A 111 -11.58 4.74 0.58
N PHE A 112 -12.81 4.75 0.04
CA PHE A 112 -13.28 3.73 -0.89
C PHE A 112 -12.52 3.74 -2.23
N ILE A 113 -12.27 4.92 -2.80
CA ILE A 113 -11.51 5.05 -4.04
C ILE A 113 -10.09 4.49 -3.85
N TYR A 114 -9.39 4.85 -2.78
CA TYR A 114 -8.08 4.26 -2.47
C TYR A 114 -8.16 2.74 -2.32
N LEU A 115 -9.16 2.24 -1.58
CA LEU A 115 -9.36 0.80 -1.40
C LEU A 115 -9.50 0.07 -2.74
N VAL A 116 -10.39 0.55 -3.61
CA VAL A 116 -10.64 -0.06 -4.93
C VAL A 116 -9.38 -0.02 -5.78
N VAL A 117 -8.71 1.14 -5.86
CA VAL A 117 -7.47 1.29 -6.64
C VAL A 117 -6.39 0.34 -6.12
N PHE A 118 -6.19 0.25 -4.81
CA PHE A 118 -5.18 -0.63 -4.24
C PHE A 118 -5.53 -2.12 -4.43
N VAL A 119 -6.79 -2.51 -4.34
CA VAL A 119 -7.19 -3.90 -4.65
C VAL A 119 -6.90 -4.24 -6.11
N LEU A 120 -7.26 -3.36 -7.05
CA LEU A 120 -6.98 -3.57 -8.48
C LEU A 120 -5.47 -3.63 -8.76
N MET A 121 -4.70 -2.73 -8.16
CA MET A 121 -3.24 -2.70 -8.26
C MET A 121 -2.59 -3.96 -7.64
N TYR A 122 -3.12 -4.46 -6.53
CA TYR A 122 -2.67 -5.70 -5.90
C TYR A 122 -2.84 -6.91 -6.83
N ILE A 123 -3.98 -6.97 -7.53
CA ILE A 123 -4.25 -8.03 -8.51
C ILE A 123 -3.32 -7.89 -9.72
N ALA A 124 -3.20 -6.67 -10.28
CA ALA A 124 -2.37 -6.38 -11.44
C ALA A 124 -0.86 -6.64 -11.20
N GLY A 125 -0.40 -6.40 -9.97
CA GLY A 125 0.99 -6.58 -9.57
C GLY A 125 1.91 -5.39 -9.90
N PRO A 126 3.20 -5.49 -9.55
CA PRO A 126 4.12 -4.35 -9.54
C PRO A 126 4.62 -3.91 -10.93
N GLY A 127 4.45 -4.75 -11.96
CA GLY A 127 4.97 -4.49 -13.32
C GLY A 127 6.50 -4.61 -13.43
N LYS A 128 7.03 -4.41 -14.65
CA LYS A 128 8.47 -4.57 -14.95
C LYS A 128 9.38 -3.57 -14.24
N PHE A 129 8.91 -2.36 -14.00
CA PHE A 129 9.68 -1.28 -13.38
C PHE A 129 9.59 -1.34 -11.86
N SER A 130 9.83 -2.51 -11.27
CA SER A 130 9.79 -2.74 -9.83
C SER A 130 11.04 -3.47 -9.38
N ILE A 131 11.45 -3.23 -8.12
CA ILE A 131 12.56 -3.97 -7.52
C ILE A 131 12.23 -5.47 -7.47
N ASP A 132 10.97 -5.83 -7.19
CA ASP A 132 10.55 -7.23 -7.12
C ASP A 132 10.74 -7.97 -8.45
N TYR A 133 10.40 -7.32 -9.57
CA TYR A 133 10.64 -7.89 -10.89
C TYR A 133 12.14 -8.05 -11.18
N PHE A 134 12.95 -7.05 -10.80
CA PHE A 134 14.40 -7.11 -10.97
C PHE A 134 15.01 -8.27 -10.18
N ILE A 135 14.68 -8.41 -8.89
CA ILE A 135 15.13 -9.51 -8.03
C ILE A 135 14.66 -10.86 -8.60
N GLY A 136 13.39 -10.99 -8.96
CA GLY A 136 12.83 -12.21 -9.53
C GLY A 136 13.53 -12.64 -10.81
N SER A 137 13.85 -11.69 -11.70
CA SER A 137 14.55 -11.97 -12.96
C SER A 137 15.97 -12.48 -12.74
N LYS A 138 16.70 -11.91 -11.76
CA LYS A 138 18.06 -12.32 -11.41
C LYS A 138 18.08 -13.71 -10.75
N LEU A 139 17.13 -13.99 -9.85
CA LEU A 139 16.99 -15.31 -9.24
C LEU A 139 16.66 -16.41 -10.26
N ALA A 140 15.79 -16.10 -11.23
CA ALA A 140 15.45 -17.04 -12.30
C ALA A 140 16.63 -17.32 -13.24
N HIS A 141 17.45 -16.31 -13.54
CA HIS A 141 18.65 -16.47 -14.35
C HIS A 141 19.71 -17.34 -13.65
N ASN A 142 19.97 -17.12 -12.35
CA ASN A 142 20.94 -17.91 -11.60
C ASN A 142 20.56 -19.38 -11.44
N LYS A 143 19.27 -19.75 -11.48
CA LYS A 143 18.83 -21.16 -11.45
C LYS A 143 19.04 -21.91 -12.78
N ARG A 144 19.34 -21.20 -13.87
CA ARG A 144 19.55 -21.79 -15.20
C ARG A 144 21.03 -22.01 -15.54
N LYS A 145 21.93 -21.43 -14.74
CA LYS A 145 23.36 -21.75 -14.75
C LYS A 145 23.62 -22.88 -13.77
#